data_AF-A0A519CQV0-F1
#
_entry.id   AF-A0A519CQV0-F1
#
_cell.length_a   1.000
_cell.length_b   1.000
_cell.length_c   1.000
_cell.angle_alpha   90.00
_cell.angle_beta   90.00
_cell.angle_gamma   90.00
#
_symmetry.space_group_name_H-M   'P 1'
#
loop_
_entity.id
_entity.type
_entity.pdbx_description
1 polymer ?
#
loop_
_entity_poly.entity_id
_entity_poly.type
_entity_poly.pdbx_seq_one_letter_code
_entity_poly.pdbx_strand_id
1 'polypeptide(L)'
;MPQLHNYAKASISSGILCIFMDEQTTKNIAYIVSIVIFVLMLRFVLRKGLENRSRMLKENAPKIAGDDELGGAAKNPQQFDEPDDEALEEMAKLLGEEE
;
A
#
# COMPACT_ATOMS: atom_id res chain seq x y z
N MET A 1 20.26 66.07 6.52
CA MET A 1 20.50 65.41 5.22
C MET A 1 20.32 63.88 5.37
N PRO A 2 19.08 63.35 5.46
CA PRO A 2 18.81 61.93 5.74
C PRO A 2 18.83 61.00 4.51
N GLN A 3 18.82 61.56 3.29
CA GLN A 3 18.60 60.77 2.09
C GLN A 3 19.83 59.93 1.67
N LEU A 4 21.06 60.44 1.89
CA LEU A 4 22.31 59.75 1.53
C LEU A 4 22.52 58.40 2.26
N HIS A 5 22.07 58.28 3.50
CA HIS A 5 22.20 57.04 4.27
C HIS A 5 21.30 55.92 3.72
N ASN A 6 20.11 56.27 3.23
CA ASN A 6 19.16 55.31 2.67
C ASN A 6 19.61 54.79 1.30
N TYR A 7 20.17 55.65 0.45
CA TYR A 7 20.72 55.21 -0.85
C TYR A 7 21.94 54.30 -0.69
N ALA A 8 22.81 54.55 0.30
CA ALA A 8 23.94 53.69 0.59
C ALA A 8 23.51 52.29 1.08
N LYS A 9 22.53 52.22 1.99
CA LYS A 9 21.95 50.93 2.45
C LYS A 9 21.27 50.15 1.32
N ALA A 10 20.52 50.84 0.45
CA ALA A 10 19.85 50.21 -0.68
C ALA A 10 20.84 49.67 -1.73
N SER A 11 21.93 50.41 -2.01
CA SER A 11 22.97 49.97 -2.95
C SER A 11 23.79 48.79 -2.42
N ILE A 12 24.11 48.77 -1.12
CA ILE A 12 24.80 47.64 -0.49
C ILE A 12 23.89 46.41 -0.42
N SER A 13 22.59 46.59 -0.10
CA SER A 13 21.61 45.50 -0.12
C SER A 13 21.40 44.91 -1.52
N SER A 14 21.28 45.77 -2.54
CA SER A 14 21.13 45.34 -3.94
C SER A 14 22.42 44.70 -4.51
N GLY A 15 23.59 45.21 -4.12
CA GLY A 15 24.89 44.63 -4.46
C GLY A 15 25.11 43.25 -3.83
N ILE A 16 24.78 43.07 -2.54
CA ILE A 16 24.87 41.77 -1.85
C ILE A 16 23.90 40.75 -2.45
N LEU A 17 22.70 41.18 -2.88
CA LEU A 17 21.73 40.31 -3.53
C LEU A 17 22.18 39.86 -4.94
N CYS A 18 22.93 40.69 -5.66
CA CYS A 18 23.42 40.39 -7.01
C CYS A 18 24.70 39.53 -7.02
N ILE A 19 25.37 39.37 -5.87
CA ILE A 19 26.63 38.61 -5.74
C ILE A 19 26.40 37.09 -5.54
N PHE A 20 25.21 36.65 -5.13
CA PHE A 20 24.96 35.24 -4.84
C PHE A 20 24.13 34.57 -5.93
N MET A 21 24.82 34.02 -6.93
CA MET A 21 24.52 32.79 -7.68
C MET A 21 24.63 33.00 -9.19
N ASP A 22 25.74 32.55 -9.76
CA ASP A 22 25.91 32.38 -11.20
C ASP A 22 24.82 31.43 -11.76
N GLU A 23 24.32 31.71 -12.97
CA GLU A 23 23.19 30.97 -13.56
C GLU A 23 23.51 29.47 -13.70
N GLN A 24 24.75 29.13 -14.04
CA GLN A 24 25.20 27.74 -14.15
C GLN A 24 25.29 27.10 -12.76
N THR A 25 25.79 27.84 -11.78
CA THR A 25 25.87 27.38 -10.39
C THR A 25 24.47 27.10 -9.82
N THR A 26 23.50 27.96 -10.13
CA THR A 26 22.09 27.78 -9.73
C THR A 26 21.49 26.51 -10.33
N LYS A 27 21.67 26.31 -11.65
CA LYS A 27 21.17 25.13 -12.35
C LYS A 27 21.79 23.85 -11.81
N ASN A 28 23.11 23.84 -11.60
CA ASN A 28 23.82 22.68 -11.06
C ASN A 28 23.32 22.31 -9.66
N ILE A 29 23.14 23.30 -8.78
CA ILE A 29 22.60 23.07 -7.44
C ILE A 29 21.16 22.53 -7.54
N ALA A 30 20.31 23.11 -8.39
CA ALA A 30 18.94 22.65 -8.58
C ALA A 30 18.88 21.19 -9.05
N TYR A 31 19.75 20.78 -9.97
CA TYR A 31 19.84 19.39 -10.43
C TYR A 31 20.35 18.44 -9.35
N ILE A 32 21.34 18.84 -8.55
CA ILE A 32 21.84 18.02 -7.45
C ILE A 32 20.72 17.82 -6.41
N VAL A 33 20.02 18.90 -6.03
CA VAL A 33 18.92 18.84 -5.07
C VAL A 33 17.77 17.96 -5.58
N SER A 34 17.41 18.06 -6.86
CA SER A 34 16.34 17.25 -7.43
C SER A 34 16.68 15.75 -7.43
N ILE A 35 17.93 15.38 -7.75
CA ILE A 35 18.42 14.00 -7.67
C ILE A 35 18.36 13.47 -6.23
N VAL A 36 18.80 14.28 -5.26
CA VAL A 36 18.78 13.89 -3.83
C VAL A 36 17.36 13.61 -3.37
N ILE A 37 16.41 14.52 -3.66
CA ILE A 37 15.00 14.34 -3.29
C ILE A 37 14.41 13.11 -3.98
N PHE A 38 14.72 12.90 -5.26
CA PHE A 38 14.25 11.74 -6.01
C PHE A 38 14.73 10.42 -5.41
N VAL A 39 16.01 10.31 -5.06
CA VAL A 39 16.57 9.11 -4.42
C VAL A 39 15.93 8.86 -3.05
N LEU A 40 15.73 9.91 -2.24
CA LEU A 40 15.05 9.79 -0.95
C LEU A 40 13.62 9.28 -1.11
N MET A 41 12.87 9.82 -2.08
CA MET A 41 11.50 9.39 -2.37
C MET A 41 11.46 7.95 -2.89
N LEU A 42 12.33 7.57 -3.82
CA LEU A 42 12.44 6.19 -4.29
C LEU A 42 12.68 5.23 -3.12
N ARG A 43 13.62 5.56 -2.23
CA ARG A 43 13.91 4.70 -1.08
C ARG A 43 12.73 4.61 -0.10
N PHE A 44 12.01 5.70 0.11
CA PHE A 44 10.82 5.75 0.96
C PHE A 44 9.69 4.89 0.38
N VAL A 45 9.38 5.05 -0.91
CA VAL A 45 8.36 4.28 -1.61
C VAL A 45 8.70 2.79 -1.63
N LEU A 46 9.95 2.42 -1.88
CA LEU A 46 10.37 1.01 -1.85
C LEU A 46 10.20 0.39 -0.46
N ARG A 47 10.58 1.09 0.62
CA ARG A 47 10.36 0.61 1.99
C ARG A 47 8.88 0.46 2.32
N LYS A 48 8.08 1.49 2.05
CA LYS A 48 6.63 1.48 2.29
C LYS A 48 5.90 0.47 1.42
N GLY A 49 6.31 0.31 0.18
CA GLY A 49 5.75 -0.67 -0.76
C GLY A 49 6.01 -2.10 -0.30
N LEU A 50 7.19 -2.41 0.24
CA LEU A 50 7.49 -3.73 0.79
C LEU A 50 6.68 -4.04 2.05
N GLU A 51 6.53 -3.08 2.96
CA GLU A 51 5.69 -3.21 4.16
C GLU A 51 4.19 -3.36 3.80
N ASN A 52 3.72 -2.64 2.79
CA ASN A 52 2.32 -2.73 2.35
C ASN A 52 2.07 -4.03 1.56
N ARG A 53 3.05 -4.48 0.78
CA ARG A 53 2.99 -5.77 0.07
C ARG A 53 2.98 -6.93 1.04
N SER A 54 3.77 -6.93 2.10
CA SER A 54 3.76 -8.02 3.09
C SER A 54 2.45 -8.06 3.87
N ARG A 55 1.87 -6.90 4.22
CA ARG A 55 0.54 -6.82 4.83
C ARG A 55 -0.56 -7.30 3.89
N MET A 56 -0.55 -6.85 2.63
CA MET A 56 -1.51 -7.31 1.62
C MET A 56 -1.33 -8.80 1.31
N LEU A 57 -0.11 -9.33 1.25
CA LEU A 57 0.14 -10.77 1.07
C LEU A 57 -0.26 -11.59 2.29
N LYS A 58 -0.24 -11.03 3.50
CA LYS A 58 -0.71 -11.70 4.72
C LYS A 58 -2.23 -11.67 4.83
N GLU A 59 -2.85 -10.54 4.48
CA GLU A 59 -4.31 -10.35 4.49
C GLU A 59 -4.99 -11.05 3.30
N ASN A 60 -4.30 -11.17 2.15
CA ASN A 60 -4.76 -11.87 0.95
C ASN A 60 -3.97 -13.16 0.70
N ALA A 61 -3.28 -13.70 1.70
CA ALA A 61 -2.74 -15.04 1.59
C ALA A 61 -3.90 -15.97 1.26
N PRO A 62 -3.79 -16.86 0.25
CA PRO A 62 -4.84 -17.84 -0.01
C PRO A 62 -5.04 -18.62 1.28
N LYS A 63 -6.21 -18.46 1.91
CA LYS A 63 -6.58 -19.24 3.09
C LYS A 63 -6.45 -20.71 2.68
N ILE A 64 -5.46 -21.39 3.26
CA ILE A 64 -5.30 -22.82 3.07
C ILE A 64 -6.55 -23.46 3.69
N ALA A 65 -7.26 -24.29 2.93
CA ALA A 65 -8.43 -24.99 3.44
C ALA A 65 -8.01 -25.82 4.67
N GLY A 66 -8.51 -25.46 5.85
CA GLY A 66 -8.12 -26.06 7.13
C GLY A 66 -7.36 -25.13 8.11
N ASP A 67 -6.84 -23.97 7.66
CA ASP A 67 -6.20 -22.97 8.54
C ASP A 67 -7.20 -22.00 9.19
N ASP A 68 -8.46 -21.99 8.75
CA ASP A 68 -9.53 -21.23 9.39
C ASP A 68 -10.14 -22.09 10.50
N GLU A 69 -10.28 -21.55 11.72
CA GLU A 69 -11.06 -22.18 12.81
C GLU A 69 -12.57 -22.16 12.53
N LEU A 70 -12.98 -22.00 11.27
CA LEU A 70 -14.30 -22.42 10.85
C LEU A 70 -14.30 -23.95 10.91
N GLY A 71 -14.78 -24.47 12.05
CA GLY A 71 -15.07 -25.87 12.27
C GLY A 71 -16.05 -26.35 11.21
N GLY A 72 -15.53 -26.69 10.02
CA GLY A 72 -16.26 -27.25 8.90
C GLY A 72 -16.77 -28.67 9.16
N ALA A 73 -16.57 -29.17 10.38
CA ALA A 73 -17.34 -30.29 10.89
C ALA A 73 -18.81 -29.86 10.95
N ALA A 74 -19.69 -30.68 10.38
CA ALA A 74 -21.10 -30.54 10.64
C ALA A 74 -21.35 -30.53 12.15
N LYS A 75 -22.21 -29.61 12.63
CA LYS A 75 -22.58 -29.51 14.06
C LYS A 75 -23.06 -30.85 14.65
N ASN A 76 -23.58 -31.71 13.78
CA ASN A 76 -24.00 -33.06 14.11
C ASN A 76 -23.39 -34.01 13.06
N PRO A 77 -22.18 -34.54 13.26
CA PRO A 77 -21.57 -35.45 12.30
C PRO A 77 -22.34 -36.78 12.20
N GLN A 78 -23.05 -37.18 13.27
CA GLN A 78 -23.84 -38.41 13.30
C GLN A 78 -25.06 -38.40 12.37
N GLN A 79 -25.52 -37.23 11.91
CA GLN A 79 -26.65 -37.15 10.95
C GLN A 79 -26.29 -37.69 9.56
N PHE A 80 -25.00 -37.96 9.31
CA PHE A 80 -24.51 -38.57 8.08
C PHE A 80 -24.20 -40.05 8.25
N ASP A 81 -24.34 -40.61 9.46
CA ASP A 81 -24.10 -42.04 9.74
C ASP A 81 -25.24 -42.91 9.20
N GLU A 82 -26.48 -42.41 9.22
CA GLU A 82 -27.66 -43.08 8.68
C GLU A 82 -28.56 -42.06 7.95
N PRO A 83 -28.96 -42.31 6.69
CA PRO A 83 -29.89 -41.45 5.97
C PRO A 83 -31.28 -41.51 6.63
N ASP A 84 -32.00 -40.40 6.61
CA ASP A 84 -33.39 -40.35 7.08
C ASP A 84 -34.35 -41.03 6.10
N ASP A 85 -35.57 -41.33 6.57
CA ASP A 85 -36.60 -42.00 5.79
C ASP A 85 -36.96 -41.23 4.51
N GLU A 86 -36.88 -39.90 4.55
CA GLU A 86 -37.12 -39.02 3.39
C GLU A 86 -35.99 -39.16 2.34
N ALA A 87 -34.72 -39.20 2.75
CA ALA A 87 -33.61 -39.48 1.83
C ALA A 87 -33.65 -40.91 1.28
N LEU A 88 -34.14 -41.88 2.06
CA LEU A 88 -34.35 -43.26 1.60
C LEU A 88 -35.45 -43.35 0.54
N GLU A 89 -36.56 -42.62 0.72
CA GLU A 89 -37.66 -42.54 -0.27
C GLU A 89 -37.19 -41.86 -1.56
N GLU A 90 -36.42 -40.78 -1.46
CA GLU A 90 -35.79 -40.15 -2.63
C GLU A 90 -34.83 -41.10 -3.37
N MET A 91 -34.07 -41.93 -2.65
CA MET A 91 -33.19 -42.94 -3.24
C MET A 91 -33.98 -44.06 -3.92
N ALA A 92 -35.06 -44.55 -3.30
CA ALA A 92 -35.94 -45.58 -3.87
C ALA A 92 -36.58 -45.10 -5.19
N LYS A 93 -36.98 -43.82 -5.24
CA LYS A 93 -37.49 -43.17 -6.45
C LYS A 93 -36.44 -43.02 -7.55
N LEU A 94 -35.17 -42.77 -7.18
CA LEU A 94 -34.04 -42.74 -8.12
C LEU A 94 -33.66 -44.15 -8.63
N LEU A 95 -33.88 -45.18 -7.82
CA LEU A 95 -33.66 -46.59 -8.15
C LEU A 95 -34.82 -47.21 -8.94
N GLY A 96 -35.97 -46.52 -9.04
CA GLY A 96 -37.15 -47.00 -9.77
C GLY A 96 -37.87 -48.15 -9.06
N GLU A 97 -37.74 -48.24 -7.73
CA GLU A 97 -38.32 -49.32 -6.91
C GLU A 97 -39.82 -49.08 -6.57
N GLU A 98 -40.41 -48.00 -7.10
CA GLU A 98 -41.85 -47.65 -7.01
C GLU A 98 -42.64 -48.01 -8.30
N GLU A 99 -42.42 -49.19 -8.87
CA GLU A 99 -43.33 -49.80 -9.86
C GLU A 99 -43.85 -51.17 -9.39
#